data_AF-A0A7S1BIX2-F1
#
_entry.id   AF-A0A7S1BIX2-F1
#
_cell.length_a   1.000
_cell.length_b   1.000
_cell.length_c   1.000
_cell.angle_alpha   90.00
_cell.angle_beta   90.00
_cell.angle_gamma   90.00
#
_symmetry.space_group_name_H-M   'P 1'
#
loop_
_entity.id
_entity.type
_entity.pdbx_description
1 polymer ?
#
loop_
_entity_poly.entity_id
_entity_poly.type
_entity_poly.pdbx_seq_one_letter_code
_entity_poly.pdbx_strand_id
1 'polypeptide(L)'
;ANTISYSTVITCWTTLRSVRGTEEALRWLNTMKKRQAAHPQKVTVRFREYDHILGALAAVASSHPRFIPIARSLLQEMRDGDDDNVRPSTVTYAAIIKAVSKERHRTAWNECRDLLLEAKDTGNLSGPAFTNTFAAMGESLGASARDPAVAEAAVELLQKIFQQETQLVMHQYTLHAFLKVL
;
A
#
# COMPACT_ATOMS: atom_id res chain seq x y z
N ALA A 1 -7.31 13.58 -25.13
CA ALA A 1 -7.39 12.60 -24.03
C ALA A 1 -8.16 13.23 -22.88
N ASN A 2 -9.12 12.49 -22.32
CA ASN A 2 -9.88 12.85 -21.13
C ASN A 2 -9.49 11.91 -19.98
N THR A 3 -10.10 12.06 -18.80
CA THR A 3 -9.86 11.20 -17.63
C THR A 3 -9.87 9.71 -17.99
N ILE A 4 -10.91 9.25 -18.69
CA ILE A 4 -11.07 7.83 -19.08
C ILE A 4 -9.88 7.35 -19.92
N SER A 5 -9.45 8.14 -20.91
CA SER A 5 -8.30 7.76 -21.75
C SER A 5 -7.01 7.57 -20.94
N TYR A 6 -6.73 8.45 -19.98
CA TYR A 6 -5.55 8.34 -19.12
C TYR A 6 -5.67 7.13 -18.18
N SER A 7 -6.81 6.97 -17.50
CA SER A 7 -7.07 5.84 -16.59
C SER A 7 -6.87 4.50 -17.30
N THR A 8 -7.39 4.36 -18.52
CA THR A 8 -7.22 3.13 -19.31
C THR A 8 -5.75 2.85 -19.61
N VAL A 9 -5.00 3.84 -20.10
CA VAL A 9 -3.57 3.66 -20.44
C VAL A 9 -2.75 3.33 -19.20
N ILE A 10 -2.98 4.02 -18.07
CA ILE A 10 -2.32 3.72 -16.79
C ILE A 10 -2.62 2.28 -16.38
N THR A 11 -3.89 1.88 -16.40
CA THR A 11 -4.33 0.53 -16.02
C THR A 11 -3.69 -0.55 -16.89
N CYS A 12 -3.60 -0.32 -18.21
CA CYS A 12 -2.93 -1.23 -19.14
C CYS A 12 -1.46 -1.44 -18.73
N TRP A 13 -0.74 -0.36 -18.46
CA TRP A 13 0.67 -0.43 -18.07
C TRP A 13 0.90 -1.08 -16.71
N THR A 14 0.07 -0.77 -15.71
CA THR A 14 0.18 -1.34 -14.36
C THR A 14 -0.17 -2.83 -14.32
N THR A 15 -1.05 -3.29 -15.22
CA THR A 15 -1.43 -4.71 -15.33
C THR A 15 -0.24 -5.58 -15.76
N LEU A 16 0.74 -5.02 -16.49
CA LEU A 16 1.94 -5.76 -16.89
C LEU A 16 2.84 -6.15 -15.71
N ARG A 17 2.73 -5.47 -14.55
CA ARG A 17 3.53 -5.71 -13.33
C ARG A 17 5.04 -5.84 -13.61
N SER A 18 5.53 -5.04 -14.54
CA SER A 18 6.94 -4.98 -14.93
C SER A 18 7.52 -3.61 -14.58
N VAL A 19 8.86 -3.53 -14.50
CA VAL A 19 9.59 -2.27 -14.24
C VAL A 19 9.21 -1.22 -15.28
N ARG A 20 9.31 -1.58 -16.57
CA ARG A 20 8.95 -0.69 -17.68
C ARG A 20 7.48 -0.25 -17.62
N GLY A 21 6.56 -1.17 -17.34
CA GLY A 21 5.15 -0.83 -17.20
C GLY A 21 4.89 0.14 -16.06
N THR A 22 5.58 -0.05 -14.93
CA THR A 22 5.48 0.84 -13.76
C THR A 22 6.01 2.24 -14.07
N GLU A 23 7.16 2.34 -14.75
CA GLU A 23 7.76 3.62 -15.17
C GLU A 23 6.88 4.37 -16.18
N GLU A 24 6.33 3.66 -17.17
CA GLU A 24 5.39 4.26 -18.13
C GLU A 24 4.09 4.71 -17.45
N ALA A 25 3.54 3.93 -16.52
CA ALA A 25 2.35 4.32 -15.76
C ALA A 25 2.60 5.60 -14.94
N LEU A 26 3.75 5.72 -14.26
CA LEU A 26 4.17 6.94 -13.57
C LEU A 26 4.26 8.14 -14.52
N ARG A 27 4.85 7.94 -15.71
CA ARG A 27 4.94 8.99 -16.74
C ARG A 27 3.56 9.48 -17.17
N TRP A 28 2.62 8.56 -17.35
CA TRP A 28 1.24 8.88 -17.72
C TRP A 28 0.47 9.59 -16.59
N LEU A 29 0.65 9.17 -15.33
CA LEU A 29 0.09 9.89 -14.17
C LEU A 29 0.60 11.34 -14.11
N ASN A 30 1.91 11.55 -14.26
CA ASN A 30 2.48 12.89 -14.26
C ASN A 30 1.96 13.75 -15.42
N THR A 31 1.75 13.13 -16.58
CA THR A 31 1.13 13.80 -17.74
C THR A 31 -0.32 14.18 -17.45
N MET A 32 -1.07 13.29 -16.80
CA MET A 32 -2.46 13.52 -16.39
C MET A 32 -2.56 14.68 -15.38
N LYS A 33 -1.69 14.70 -14.36
CA LYS A 33 -1.59 15.79 -13.37
C LYS A 33 -1.32 17.15 -14.02
N LYS A 34 -0.33 17.23 -14.91
CA LYS A 34 -0.02 18.45 -15.68
C LYS A 34 -1.23 18.94 -16.48
N ARG A 35 -1.99 18.01 -17.06
CA ARG A 35 -3.18 18.34 -17.85
C ARG A 35 -4.37 18.74 -16.98
N GLN A 36 -4.55 18.14 -15.81
CA GLN A 36 -5.53 18.58 -14.81
C GLN A 36 -5.24 20.02 -14.37
N ALA A 37 -3.98 20.34 -14.07
CA ALA A 37 -3.59 21.70 -13.71
C ALA A 37 -3.92 22.73 -14.82
N ALA A 38 -3.71 22.35 -16.09
CA ALA A 38 -4.05 23.21 -17.24
C ALA A 38 -5.55 23.28 -17.54
N HIS A 39 -6.29 22.19 -17.30
CA HIS A 39 -7.69 22.01 -17.71
C HIS A 39 -8.48 21.17 -16.68
N PRO A 40 -8.74 21.70 -15.47
CA PRO A 40 -9.31 20.93 -14.35
C PRO A 40 -10.69 20.34 -14.64
N GLN A 41 -11.48 20.99 -15.51
CA GLN A 41 -12.80 20.55 -15.95
C GLN A 41 -12.76 19.41 -16.99
N LYS A 42 -11.61 19.12 -17.60
CA LYS A 42 -11.48 18.09 -18.66
C LYS A 42 -10.80 16.82 -18.18
N VAL A 43 -9.91 16.94 -17.20
CA VAL A 43 -9.10 15.85 -16.66
C VAL A 43 -9.05 15.98 -15.15
N THR A 44 -9.38 14.90 -14.47
CA THR A 44 -9.39 14.82 -13.00
C THR A 44 -8.68 13.54 -12.62
N VAL A 45 -7.54 13.64 -11.94
CA VAL A 45 -6.87 12.49 -11.31
C VAL A 45 -7.71 12.05 -10.12
N ARG A 46 -7.86 10.74 -9.94
CA ARG A 46 -8.59 10.13 -8.83
C ARG A 46 -7.70 9.12 -8.11
N PHE A 47 -8.13 8.70 -6.93
CA PHE A 47 -7.45 7.70 -6.11
C PHE A 47 -7.16 6.40 -6.88
N ARG A 48 -8.03 6.03 -7.83
CA ARG A 48 -7.88 4.82 -8.65
C ARG A 48 -6.58 4.79 -9.45
N GLU A 49 -6.13 5.93 -10.00
CA GLU A 49 -4.87 5.98 -10.74
C GLU A 49 -3.68 5.74 -9.81
N TYR A 50 -3.71 6.29 -8.60
CA TYR A 50 -2.70 6.03 -7.58
C TYR A 50 -2.71 4.57 -7.14
N ASP A 51 -3.87 3.99 -6.85
CA ASP A 51 -4.01 2.59 -6.41
C ASP A 51 -3.42 1.59 -7.43
N HIS A 52 -3.70 1.79 -8.72
CA HIS A 52 -3.12 0.95 -9.77
C HIS A 52 -1.59 1.05 -9.81
N ILE A 53 -1.05 2.27 -9.71
CA ILE A 53 0.40 2.51 -9.77
C ILE A 53 1.09 1.98 -8.52
N LEU A 54 0.53 2.21 -7.33
CA LEU A 54 1.03 1.67 -6.07
C LEU A 54 1.02 0.14 -6.07
N GLY A 55 -0.04 -0.48 -6.59
CA GLY A 55 -0.11 -1.92 -6.77
C GLY A 55 1.00 -2.46 -7.71
N ALA A 56 1.30 -1.74 -8.79
CA ALA A 56 2.41 -2.08 -9.69
C ALA A 56 3.79 -1.89 -9.03
N LEU A 57 4.00 -0.78 -8.31
CA LEU A 57 5.22 -0.51 -7.54
C LEU A 57 5.47 -1.62 -6.51
N ALA A 58 4.44 -2.02 -5.76
CA ALA A 58 4.52 -3.11 -4.79
C ALA A 58 4.85 -4.46 -5.44
N ALA A 59 4.40 -4.70 -6.67
CA ALA A 59 4.70 -5.94 -7.40
C ALA A 59 6.18 -6.04 -7.80
N VAL A 60 6.84 -4.91 -8.10
CA VAL A 60 8.25 -4.87 -8.52
C VAL A 60 9.23 -4.54 -7.38
N ALA A 61 8.73 -4.12 -6.22
CA ALA A 61 9.53 -3.66 -5.07
C ALA A 61 10.61 -4.67 -4.63
N SER A 62 10.30 -5.97 -4.63
CA SER A 62 11.25 -7.02 -4.24
C SER A 62 12.50 -7.07 -5.12
N SER A 63 12.35 -6.86 -6.43
CA SER A 63 13.47 -6.90 -7.39
C SER A 63 14.06 -5.52 -7.66
N HIS A 64 13.31 -4.46 -7.37
CA HIS A 64 13.71 -3.07 -7.64
C HIS A 64 13.33 -2.16 -6.45
N PRO A 65 14.09 -2.20 -5.34
CA PRO A 65 13.79 -1.44 -4.12
C PRO A 65 13.72 0.09 -4.32
N ARG A 66 14.31 0.61 -5.40
CA ARG A 66 14.21 2.03 -5.79
C ARG A 66 12.78 2.55 -5.93
N PHE A 67 11.80 1.66 -6.12
CA PHE A 67 10.39 2.02 -6.25
C PHE A 67 9.69 2.27 -4.90
N ILE A 68 10.27 1.84 -3.78
CA ILE A 68 9.63 1.97 -2.47
C ILE A 68 9.58 3.44 -2.01
N PRO A 69 10.67 4.24 -2.13
CA PRO A 69 10.59 5.68 -1.89
C PRO A 69 9.59 6.41 -2.80
N ILE A 70 9.42 5.96 -4.05
CA ILE A 70 8.42 6.52 -4.98
C ILE A 70 7.01 6.21 -4.49
N ALA A 71 6.77 4.99 -4.01
CA ALA A 71 5.48 4.59 -3.44
C ALA A 71 5.14 5.45 -2.21
N ARG A 72 6.11 5.66 -1.29
CA ARG A 72 5.96 6.57 -0.15
C ARG A 72 5.61 8.00 -0.58
N SER A 73 6.31 8.52 -1.60
CA SER A 73 6.04 9.87 -2.12
C SER A 73 4.63 10.00 -2.68
N LEU A 74 4.11 8.97 -3.36
CA LEU A 74 2.74 8.99 -3.87
C LEU A 74 1.70 8.93 -2.74
N LEU A 75 1.92 8.11 -1.70
CA LEU A 75 1.06 8.11 -0.53
C LEU A 75 1.06 9.48 0.17
N GLN A 76 2.23 10.09 0.33
CA GLN A 76 2.33 11.42 0.94
C GLN A 76 1.59 12.47 0.12
N GLU A 77 1.71 12.43 -1.21
CA GLU A 77 0.95 13.31 -2.10
C GLU A 77 -0.57 13.13 -1.96
N MET A 78 -1.05 11.89 -1.78
CA MET A 78 -2.48 11.62 -1.53
C MET A 78 -2.94 12.15 -0.17
N ARG A 79 -2.08 12.12 0.86
CA ARG A 79 -2.36 12.66 2.20
C ARG A 79 -2.40 14.18 2.21
N ASP A 80 -1.47 14.81 1.51
CA ASP A 80 -1.32 16.27 1.45
C ASP A 80 -2.37 16.92 0.52
N GLY A 81 -3.08 16.10 -0.27
CA GLY A 81 -4.13 16.57 -1.16
C GLY A 81 -5.43 16.90 -0.40
N ASP A 82 -5.94 18.12 -0.61
CA ASP A 82 -7.25 18.56 -0.10
C ASP A 82 -8.45 17.97 -0.86
N ASP A 83 -8.22 17.23 -1.95
CA ASP A 83 -9.28 16.65 -2.77
C ASP A 83 -9.69 15.27 -2.26
N ASP A 84 -10.93 15.15 -1.78
CA ASP A 84 -11.51 13.88 -1.33
C ASP A 84 -11.43 12.77 -2.40
N ASN A 85 -11.34 13.13 -3.69
CA ASN A 85 -11.20 12.17 -4.78
C ASN A 85 -9.82 11.51 -4.86
N VAL A 86 -8.80 12.01 -4.17
CA VAL A 86 -7.43 11.45 -4.18
C VAL A 86 -6.99 10.90 -2.82
N ARG A 87 -7.87 10.89 -1.81
CA ARG A 87 -7.55 10.37 -0.49
C ARG A 87 -7.10 8.91 -0.53
N PRO A 88 -6.13 8.51 0.33
CA PRO A 88 -5.74 7.11 0.47
C PRO A 88 -6.93 6.21 0.79
N SER A 89 -6.99 5.08 0.10
CA SER A 89 -7.98 4.03 0.31
C SER A 89 -7.36 2.82 1.01
N THR A 90 -8.18 1.85 1.39
CA THR A 90 -7.72 0.52 1.83
C THR A 90 -6.73 -0.12 0.85
N VAL A 91 -6.95 0.05 -0.46
CA VAL A 91 -6.07 -0.51 -1.50
C VAL A 91 -4.72 0.21 -1.51
N THR A 92 -4.72 1.53 -1.29
CA THR A 92 -3.51 2.35 -1.17
C THR A 92 -2.61 1.83 -0.05
N TYR A 93 -3.14 1.69 1.17
CA TYR A 93 -2.36 1.24 2.32
C TYR A 93 -1.87 -0.20 2.16
N ALA A 94 -2.73 -1.12 1.68
CA ALA A 94 -2.34 -2.50 1.44
C ALA A 94 -1.18 -2.60 0.42
N ALA A 95 -1.20 -1.77 -0.62
CA ALA A 95 -0.12 -1.73 -1.62
C ALA A 95 1.19 -1.19 -1.02
N ILE A 96 1.14 -0.11 -0.23
CA ILE A 96 2.35 0.46 0.40
C ILE A 96 2.93 -0.51 1.42
N ILE A 97 2.12 -1.10 2.30
CA ILE A 97 2.58 -2.06 3.31
C ILE A 97 3.22 -3.27 2.62
N LYS A 98 2.63 -3.75 1.53
CA LYS A 98 3.24 -4.81 0.70
C LYS A 98 4.57 -4.39 0.07
N ALA A 99 4.72 -3.14 -0.35
CA ALA A 99 5.98 -2.65 -0.91
C ALA A 99 7.06 -2.52 0.17
N VAL A 100 6.73 -1.89 1.29
CA VAL A 100 7.61 -1.67 2.44
C VAL A 100 8.00 -2.99 3.09
N SER A 101 7.11 -3.99 3.12
CA SER A 101 7.46 -5.31 3.68
C SER A 101 8.56 -6.04 2.93
N LYS A 102 8.86 -5.63 1.70
CA LYS A 102 9.98 -6.16 0.91
C LYS A 102 11.32 -5.52 1.29
N GLU A 103 11.31 -4.40 2.01
CA GLU A 103 12.53 -3.85 2.59
C GLU A 103 13.03 -4.79 3.69
N ARG A 104 14.24 -5.33 3.52
CA ARG A 104 14.88 -6.22 4.49
C ARG A 104 15.57 -5.45 5.61
N HIS A 105 14.91 -4.43 6.16
CA HIS A 105 15.44 -3.60 7.24
C HIS A 105 14.52 -3.62 8.47
N ARG A 106 15.11 -3.48 9.67
CA ARG A 106 14.40 -3.58 10.96
C ARG A 106 13.28 -2.54 11.13
N THR A 107 13.40 -1.38 10.49
CA THR A 107 12.34 -0.34 10.58
C THR A 107 11.15 -0.61 9.67
N ALA A 108 11.26 -1.53 8.70
CA ALA A 108 10.15 -1.84 7.80
C ALA A 108 8.93 -2.35 8.57
N TRP A 109 9.14 -3.12 9.64
CA TRP A 109 8.07 -3.54 10.54
C TRP A 109 7.34 -2.36 11.18
N ASN A 110 8.10 -1.42 11.77
CA ASN A 110 7.52 -0.26 12.45
C ASN A 110 6.72 0.59 11.47
N GLU A 111 7.26 0.82 10.27
CA GLU A 111 6.54 1.56 9.24
C GLU A 111 5.28 0.85 8.77
N CYS A 112 5.32 -0.47 8.52
CA CYS A 112 4.12 -1.23 8.17
C CYS A 112 3.06 -1.17 9.28
N ARG A 113 3.47 -1.23 10.55
CA ARG A 113 2.58 -1.08 11.71
C ARG A 113 1.94 0.31 11.73
N ASP A 114 2.74 1.36 11.58
CA ASP A 114 2.25 2.73 11.66
C ASP A 114 1.28 3.03 10.50
N LEU A 115 1.58 2.52 9.30
CA LEU A 115 0.67 2.57 8.14
C LEU A 115 -0.64 1.80 8.38
N LEU A 116 -0.58 0.63 9.03
CA LEU A 116 -1.77 -0.14 9.37
C LEU A 116 -2.64 0.62 10.38
N LEU A 117 -2.05 1.21 11.42
CA LEU A 117 -2.77 1.99 12.42
C LEU A 117 -3.44 3.21 11.78
N GLU A 118 -2.74 3.93 10.91
CA GLU A 118 -3.33 5.05 10.17
C GLU A 118 -4.48 4.61 9.25
N ALA A 119 -4.31 3.50 8.52
CA ALA A 119 -5.38 2.93 7.71
C ALA A 119 -6.62 2.58 8.57
N LYS A 120 -6.41 2.14 9.81
CA LYS A 120 -7.49 1.89 10.77
C LYS A 120 -8.20 3.16 11.19
N ASP A 121 -7.42 4.16 11.64
CA ASP A 121 -7.94 5.40 12.21
C ASP A 121 -8.70 6.23 11.16
N THR A 122 -8.34 6.07 9.88
CA THR A 122 -9.04 6.69 8.74
C THR A 122 -10.25 5.89 8.24
N GLY A 123 -10.60 4.76 8.88
CA GLY A 123 -11.70 3.89 8.44
C GLY A 123 -11.41 3.12 7.14
N ASN A 124 -10.15 3.10 6.72
CA ASN A 124 -9.68 2.45 5.50
C ASN A 124 -9.20 1.02 5.72
N LEU A 125 -9.59 0.36 6.81
CA LEU A 125 -9.36 -1.08 6.99
C LEU A 125 -10.69 -1.81 7.06
N SER A 126 -10.97 -2.59 6.02
CA SER A 126 -12.06 -3.57 6.05
C SER A 126 -11.79 -4.73 5.09
N GLY A 127 -12.37 -5.88 5.41
CA GLY A 127 -12.47 -7.01 4.50
C GLY A 127 -11.13 -7.65 4.09
N PRO A 128 -11.02 -8.22 2.87
CA PRO A 128 -9.86 -9.02 2.45
C PRO A 128 -8.51 -8.28 2.39
N ALA A 129 -8.54 -6.96 2.21
CA ALA A 129 -7.32 -6.17 2.12
C ALA A 129 -6.58 -6.10 3.47
N PHE A 130 -7.32 -6.17 4.57
CA PHE A 130 -6.76 -6.33 5.90
C PHE A 130 -5.92 -7.61 6.02
N THR A 131 -6.46 -8.77 5.63
CA THR A 131 -5.74 -10.05 5.67
C THR A 131 -4.45 -10.04 4.85
N ASN A 132 -4.48 -9.46 3.65
CA ASN A 132 -3.29 -9.32 2.80
C ASN A 132 -2.23 -8.41 3.44
N THR A 133 -2.66 -7.38 4.16
CA THR A 133 -1.79 -6.45 4.87
C THR A 133 -1.06 -7.17 6.01
N PHE A 134 -1.74 -8.02 6.78
CA PHE A 134 -1.08 -8.85 7.81
C PHE A 134 -0.07 -9.84 7.23
N ALA A 135 -0.40 -10.49 6.11
CA ALA A 135 0.53 -11.40 5.48
C ALA A 135 1.82 -10.68 5.06
N ALA A 136 1.71 -9.47 4.50
CA ALA A 136 2.85 -8.63 4.19
C ALA A 136 3.63 -8.21 5.44
N MET A 137 2.93 -7.79 6.52
CA MET A 137 3.57 -7.47 7.79
C MET A 137 4.36 -8.65 8.36
N GLY A 138 3.85 -9.88 8.26
CA GLY A 138 4.56 -11.09 8.68
C GLY A 138 5.89 -11.30 7.94
N GLU A 139 6.00 -10.89 6.67
CA GLU A 139 7.27 -10.91 5.95
C GLU A 139 8.29 -9.91 6.53
N SER A 140 7.84 -8.69 6.83
CA SER A 140 8.68 -7.66 7.47
C SER A 140 9.10 -8.04 8.90
N LEU A 141 8.21 -8.75 9.60
CA LEU A 141 8.46 -9.28 10.93
C LEU A 141 9.49 -10.41 10.89
N GLY A 142 9.40 -11.33 9.93
CA GLY A 142 10.43 -12.36 9.74
C GLY A 142 11.82 -11.77 9.49
N ALA A 143 11.91 -10.63 8.81
CA ALA A 143 13.17 -9.89 8.65
C ALA A 143 13.65 -9.22 9.96
N SER A 144 12.74 -8.93 10.88
CA SER A 144 12.98 -8.22 12.14
C SER A 144 12.98 -9.13 13.38
N ALA A 145 12.67 -10.43 13.23
CA ALA A 145 12.40 -11.40 14.30
C ALA A 145 13.59 -11.72 15.22
N ARG A 146 14.78 -11.17 14.92
CA ARG A 146 15.93 -11.24 15.83
C ARG A 146 15.83 -10.28 17.00
N ASP A 147 14.84 -9.39 16.99
CA ASP A 147 14.55 -8.44 18.05
C ASP A 147 13.29 -8.86 18.82
N PRO A 148 13.44 -9.34 20.08
CA PRO A 148 12.31 -9.74 20.91
C PRO A 148 11.27 -8.64 21.10
N ALA A 149 11.69 -7.37 21.17
CA ALA A 149 10.76 -6.25 21.32
C ALA A 149 9.83 -6.08 20.11
N VAL A 150 10.32 -6.40 18.91
CA VAL A 150 9.51 -6.36 17.68
C VAL A 150 8.52 -7.53 17.64
N ALA A 151 8.91 -8.71 18.11
CA ALA A 151 8.02 -9.86 18.24
C ALA A 151 6.90 -9.60 19.26
N GLU A 152 7.23 -9.07 20.43
CA GLU A 152 6.26 -8.70 21.47
C GLU A 152 5.28 -7.63 20.97
N ALA A 153 5.79 -6.57 20.32
CA ALA A 153 4.95 -5.53 19.73
C ALA A 153 4.02 -6.08 18.63
N ALA A 154 4.47 -7.09 17.87
CA ALA A 154 3.63 -7.77 16.88
C ALA A 154 2.51 -8.57 17.52
N VAL A 155 2.80 -9.32 18.59
CA VAL A 155 1.81 -10.07 19.35
C VAL A 155 0.79 -9.13 19.97
N GLU A 156 1.22 -8.03 20.60
CA GLU A 156 0.33 -7.03 21.19
C GLU A 156 -0.60 -6.40 20.14
N LEU A 157 -0.05 -6.00 18.99
CA LEU A 157 -0.84 -5.45 17.89
C LEU A 157 -1.90 -6.44 17.41
N LEU A 158 -1.53 -7.70 17.21
CA LEU A 158 -2.45 -8.76 16.78
C LEU A 158 -3.54 -9.02 17.81
N GLN A 159 -3.19 -9.03 19.10
CA GLN A 159 -4.16 -9.18 20.19
C GLN A 159 -5.14 -8.01 20.25
N LYS A 160 -4.65 -6.77 20.18
CA LYS A 160 -5.49 -5.56 20.18
C LYS A 160 -6.46 -5.56 19.00
N ILE A 161 -5.98 -5.97 17.84
CA ILE A 161 -6.78 -6.05 16.62
C ILE A 161 -7.83 -7.16 16.73
N PHE A 162 -7.45 -8.32 17.26
CA PHE A 162 -8.36 -9.44 17.51
C PHE A 162 -9.49 -9.08 18.48
N GLN A 163 -9.18 -8.38 19.57
CA GLN A 163 -10.18 -7.95 20.56
C GLN A 163 -11.18 -6.96 19.99
N GLN A 164 -10.77 -6.12 19.05
CA GLN A 164 -11.60 -5.07 18.47
C GLN A 164 -12.44 -5.57 17.29
N GLU A 165 -12.04 -6.66 16.62
CA GLU A 165 -12.76 -7.22 15.48
C GLU A 165 -13.29 -8.63 15.79
N THR A 166 -14.26 -8.69 16.70
CA THR A 166 -14.95 -9.91 17.15
C THR A 166 -15.69 -10.70 16.05
N GLN A 167 -15.68 -10.25 14.78
CA GLN A 167 -16.33 -10.92 13.65
C GLN A 167 -15.39 -11.40 12.54
N LEU A 168 -14.08 -11.12 12.60
CA LEU A 168 -13.17 -11.66 11.60
C LEU A 168 -12.86 -13.12 11.92
N VAL A 169 -13.41 -14.02 11.09
CA VAL A 169 -12.95 -15.41 11.01
C VAL A 169 -11.45 -15.36 10.83
N MET A 170 -10.71 -15.86 11.82
CA MET A 170 -9.25 -15.92 11.78
C MET A 170 -8.87 -16.71 10.53
N HIS A 171 -8.49 -16.02 9.45
CA HIS A 171 -8.04 -16.70 8.26
C HIS A 171 -6.75 -17.43 8.63
N GLN A 172 -6.61 -18.67 8.14
CA GLN A 172 -5.45 -19.54 8.36
C GLN A 172 -4.10 -18.83 8.15
N TYR A 173 -4.06 -17.79 7.30
CA TYR A 173 -2.91 -16.93 7.07
C TYR A 173 -2.49 -16.06 8.25
N THR A 174 -3.44 -15.47 9.00
CA THR A 174 -3.15 -14.67 10.19
C THR A 174 -2.59 -15.56 11.30
N LEU A 175 -3.15 -16.77 11.45
CA LEU A 175 -2.64 -17.79 12.38
C LEU A 175 -1.24 -18.28 11.96
N HIS A 176 -1.00 -18.52 10.67
CA HIS A 176 0.31 -18.95 10.19
C HIS A 176 1.38 -17.87 10.32
N ALA A 177 1.02 -16.59 10.13
CA ALA A 177 1.90 -15.47 10.42
C ALA A 177 2.20 -15.41 11.93
N PHE A 178 1.18 -15.54 12.79
CA PHE A 178 1.33 -15.60 14.25
C PHE A 178 2.27 -16.73 14.71
N LEU A 179 2.11 -17.93 14.14
CA LEU A 179 2.96 -19.10 14.43
C LEU A 179 4.40 -18.98 13.92
N LYS A 180 4.70 -18.04 12.99
CA LYS A 180 6.08 -17.76 12.57
C LYS A 180 6.82 -16.82 13.51
N VAL A 181 6.08 -16.16 14.42
CA VAL A 181 6.62 -15.21 15.39
C VAL A 181 6.94 -15.88 16.71
N LEU A 182 6.19 -16.93 17.06
CA LEU A 182 6.44 -17.82 18.21
C LEU A 182 7.54 -18.84 17.89
#